data_AF-A0AAU2SJP4-F1
#
_entry.id   AF-A0AAU2SJP4-F1
#
_cell.length_a   1.000
_cell.length_b   1.000
_cell.length_c   1.000
_cell.angle_alpha   90.00
_cell.angle_beta   90.00
_cell.angle_gamma   90.00
#
_symmetry.space_group_name_H-M   'P 1'
#
loop_
_entity.id
_entity.type
_entity.pdbx_description
1 polymer ?
#
loop_
_entity_poly.entity_id
_entity_poly.type
_entity_poly.pdbx_seq_one_letter_code
_entity_poly.pdbx_strand_id
1 'polypeptide(L)'
;MPAHRALTAKQEREVRALYAHGLSSTELAERYSVTHKTILKAIPQNERRTSGGSTLRKDLPMDEIVPRYESGESSAAVLADEYGVSATTLKRRLQDAGAMSPLARISTPQGIRALAQEYDNGATLDSLSARYGPSRLKIKRLLEENGVTIRRRGSRSGRSR
;
A
#
# COMPACT_ATOMS: atom_id res chain seq x y z
N MET A 1 -3.69 -38.65 -1.86
CA MET A 1 -4.64 -37.51 -1.82
C MET A 1 -5.93 -38.01 -1.19
N PRO A 2 -6.36 -37.53 -0.01
CA PRO A 2 -7.56 -38.04 0.62
C PRO A 2 -8.80 -37.64 -0.18
N ALA A 3 -9.71 -38.59 -0.39
CA ALA A 3 -10.96 -38.40 -1.12
C ALA A 3 -11.86 -37.39 -0.38
N HIS A 4 -12.17 -36.26 -1.01
CA HIS A 4 -12.97 -35.22 -0.38
C HIS A 4 -14.46 -35.56 -0.45
N ARG A 5 -15.02 -35.93 0.71
CA ARG A 5 -16.47 -36.08 0.90
C ARG A 5 -17.16 -34.73 0.70
N ALA A 6 -18.19 -34.68 -0.14
CA ALA A 6 -19.05 -33.51 -0.26
C ALA A 6 -19.83 -33.30 1.05
N LEU A 7 -20.01 -32.04 1.46
CA LEU A 7 -20.87 -31.70 2.60
C LEU A 7 -22.33 -31.98 2.22
N THR A 8 -23.08 -32.56 3.15
CA THR A 8 -24.54 -32.69 3.02
C THR A 8 -25.22 -31.35 3.30
N ALA A 9 -26.43 -31.13 2.78
CA ALA A 9 -27.19 -29.89 3.02
C ALA A 9 -27.37 -29.55 4.52
N LYS A 10 -27.47 -30.57 5.39
CA LYS A 10 -27.50 -30.39 6.85
C LYS A 10 -26.17 -29.84 7.39
N GLN A 11 -25.05 -30.38 6.91
CA GLN A 11 -23.71 -29.94 7.30
C GLN A 11 -23.39 -28.54 6.78
N GLU A 12 -23.86 -28.16 5.58
CA GLU A 12 -23.69 -26.80 5.06
C GLU A 12 -24.39 -25.75 5.93
N ARG A 13 -25.60 -26.05 6.42
CA ARG A 13 -26.32 -25.20 7.36
C ARG A 13 -25.58 -25.05 8.69
N GLU A 14 -25.04 -26.16 9.20
CA GLU A 14 -24.28 -26.17 10.45
C GLU A 14 -22.95 -25.42 10.31
N VAL A 15 -22.21 -25.64 9.21
CA VAL A 15 -21.01 -24.89 8.84
C VAL A 15 -21.29 -23.40 8.78
N ARG A 16 -22.40 -22.98 8.18
CA ARG A 16 -22.81 -21.57 8.13
C ARG A 16 -23.06 -20.99 9.53
N ALA A 17 -23.78 -21.72 10.38
CA ALA A 17 -24.05 -21.30 11.75
C ALA A 17 -22.74 -21.17 12.56
N LEU A 18 -21.88 -22.20 12.52
CA LEU A 18 -20.60 -22.20 13.22
C LEU A 18 -19.64 -21.12 12.69
N TYR A 19 -19.62 -20.91 11.38
CA TYR A 19 -18.87 -19.83 10.76
C TYR A 19 -19.38 -18.47 11.24
N ALA A 20 -20.69 -18.24 11.26
CA ALA A 20 -21.29 -17.02 11.81
C ALA A 20 -20.93 -16.80 13.29
N HIS A 21 -20.84 -17.87 14.10
CA HIS A 21 -20.44 -17.82 15.50
C HIS A 21 -18.95 -17.53 15.76
N GLY A 22 -18.10 -17.50 14.73
CA GLY A 22 -16.71 -17.05 14.88
C GLY A 22 -15.65 -18.07 14.48
N LEU A 23 -16.03 -19.32 14.21
CA LEU A 23 -15.07 -20.33 13.78
C LEU A 23 -14.48 -19.98 12.41
N SER A 24 -13.18 -20.23 12.25
CA SER A 24 -12.49 -20.05 10.98
C SER A 24 -12.85 -21.16 9.98
N SER A 25 -12.69 -20.86 8.70
CA SER A 25 -12.87 -21.86 7.64
C SER A 25 -11.89 -23.03 7.74
N THR A 26 -10.77 -22.85 8.44
CA THR A 26 -9.74 -23.87 8.63
C THR A 26 -10.13 -24.83 9.76
N GLU A 27 -10.58 -24.32 10.90
CA GLU A 27 -11.09 -25.15 12.00
C GLU A 27 -12.31 -25.98 11.59
N LEU A 28 -13.20 -25.39 10.77
CA LEU A 28 -14.33 -26.12 10.20
C LEU A 28 -13.88 -27.18 9.20
N ALA A 29 -12.83 -26.92 8.41
CA ALA A 29 -12.29 -27.87 7.45
C ALA A 29 -11.74 -29.12 8.16
N GLU A 30 -11.01 -28.93 9.26
CA GLU A 30 -10.51 -30.02 10.10
C GLU A 30 -11.65 -30.83 10.72
N ARG A 31 -12.65 -30.16 11.29
CA ARG A 31 -13.80 -30.81 11.95
C ARG A 31 -14.60 -31.72 11.02
N TYR A 32 -14.77 -31.32 9.77
CA TYR A 32 -15.54 -32.08 8.78
C TYR A 32 -14.66 -32.92 7.84
N SER A 33 -13.33 -32.96 8.05
CA SER A 33 -12.36 -33.61 7.16
C SER A 33 -12.51 -33.21 5.69
N VAL A 34 -12.76 -31.92 5.45
CA VAL A 34 -12.88 -31.32 4.11
C VAL A 34 -11.83 -30.24 3.92
N THR A 35 -11.72 -29.67 2.71
CA THR A 35 -10.83 -28.53 2.49
C THR A 35 -11.49 -27.22 2.94
N HIS A 36 -10.71 -26.23 3.37
CA HIS A 36 -11.21 -24.89 3.65
C HIS A 36 -11.94 -24.27 2.44
N LYS A 37 -11.55 -24.64 1.21
CA LYS A 37 -12.24 -24.24 -0.02
C LYS A 37 -13.66 -24.83 -0.10
N THR A 38 -13.86 -26.06 0.36
CA THR A 38 -15.19 -26.70 0.45
C THR A 38 -16.07 -25.95 1.45
N ILE A 39 -15.52 -25.58 2.61
CA ILE A 39 -16.21 -24.75 3.61
C ILE A 39 -16.60 -23.40 3.02
N LEU A 40 -15.67 -22.70 2.36
CA LEU A 40 -15.97 -21.42 1.73
C LEU A 40 -17.03 -21.54 0.64
N LYS A 41 -17.02 -22.61 -0.17
CA LYS A 41 -18.06 -22.86 -1.19
C LYS A 41 -19.45 -23.02 -0.59
N ALA A 42 -19.59 -23.63 0.59
CA ALA A 42 -20.85 -23.78 1.30
C ALA A 42 -21.37 -22.45 1.92
N ILE A 43 -20.50 -21.45 2.08
CA ILE A 43 -20.85 -20.13 2.60
C ILE A 43 -21.09 -19.17 1.42
N PRO A 44 -22.30 -18.58 1.30
CA PRO A 44 -22.61 -17.57 0.30
C PRO A 44 -21.60 -16.41 0.33
N GLN A 45 -21.22 -15.88 -0.82
CA GLN A 45 -20.15 -14.87 -0.92
C GLN A 45 -20.44 -13.60 -0.09
N ASN A 46 -21.72 -13.23 0.06
CA ASN A 46 -22.19 -12.13 0.91
C ASN A 46 -22.10 -12.40 2.41
N GLU A 47 -22.06 -13.68 2.83
CA GLU A 47 -21.93 -14.10 4.23
C GLU A 47 -20.48 -14.43 4.60
N ARG A 48 -19.59 -14.55 3.61
CA ARG A 48 -18.17 -14.76 3.85
C ARG A 48 -17.61 -13.53 4.55
N ARG A 49 -16.88 -13.75 5.65
CA ARG A 49 -16.00 -12.72 6.18
C ARG A 49 -14.99 -12.44 5.09
N THR A 50 -14.96 -11.20 4.59
CA THR A 50 -13.91 -10.77 3.67
C THR A 50 -12.58 -11.10 4.31
N SER A 51 -11.79 -11.96 3.65
CA SER A 51 -10.43 -12.25 4.07
C SER A 51 -9.72 -10.91 4.27
N GLY A 52 -9.26 -10.69 5.50
CA GLY A 52 -9.21 -9.35 6.09
C GLY A 52 -9.69 -9.34 7.54
N GLY A 53 -10.04 -10.53 8.06
CA GLY A 53 -10.11 -10.84 9.49
C GLY A 53 -8.92 -10.20 10.20
N SER A 54 -9.24 -9.11 10.88
CA SER A 54 -8.43 -8.39 11.82
C SER A 54 -7.93 -9.35 12.90
N THR A 55 -6.82 -10.03 12.65
CA THR A 55 -5.86 -10.24 13.73
C THR A 55 -5.45 -8.83 14.13
N LEU A 56 -6.11 -8.32 15.19
CA LEU A 56 -5.82 -7.06 15.90
C LEU A 56 -4.82 -6.21 15.13
N ARG A 57 -5.31 -5.34 14.23
CA ARG A 57 -4.43 -4.37 13.57
C ARG A 57 -3.70 -3.66 14.71
N LYS A 58 -2.41 -3.99 14.92
CA LYS A 58 -1.58 -3.21 15.84
C LYS A 58 -1.75 -1.76 15.40
N ASP A 59 -2.18 -0.94 16.35
CA ASP A 59 -2.21 0.49 16.14
C ASP A 59 -0.75 0.92 16.08
N LEU A 60 -0.33 1.33 14.90
CA LEU A 60 1.03 1.75 14.65
C LEU A 60 0.98 3.28 14.58
N PRO A 61 1.78 4.00 15.39
CA PRO A 61 1.84 5.45 15.35
C PRO A 61 2.51 5.90 14.05
N MET A 62 1.75 5.92 12.96
CA MET A 62 2.28 6.23 11.63
C MET A 62 2.79 7.67 11.55
N ASP A 63 2.22 8.60 12.31
CA ASP A 63 2.69 9.98 12.43
C ASP A 63 4.13 10.10 12.97
N GLU A 64 4.60 9.11 13.72
CA GLU A 64 6.00 9.04 14.20
C GLU A 64 6.88 8.20 13.27
N ILE A 65 6.34 7.11 12.73
CA ILE A 65 7.08 6.16 11.88
C ILE A 65 7.39 6.77 10.51
N VAL A 66 6.45 7.51 9.91
CA VAL A 66 6.62 8.14 8.59
C VAL A 66 7.81 9.10 8.57
N PRO A 67 7.92 10.11 9.46
CA PRO A 67 9.05 11.03 9.42
C PRO A 67 10.39 10.34 9.71
N ARG A 68 10.44 9.34 10.61
CA ARG A 68 11.65 8.53 10.85
C ARG A 68 12.08 7.72 9.63
N TYR A 69 11.11 7.22 8.86
CA TYR A 69 11.39 6.53 7.62
C TYR A 69 11.85 7.50 6.50
N GLU A 70 11.21 8.66 6.40
CA GLU A 70 11.54 9.69 5.39
C GLU A 70 12.87 10.40 5.67
N SER A 71 13.26 10.56 6.93
CA SER A 71 14.58 11.08 7.33
C SER A 71 15.70 10.10 7.02
N GLY A 72 15.38 8.83 6.76
CA GLY A 72 16.35 7.76 6.51
C GLY A 72 17.07 7.29 7.77
N GLU A 73 16.63 7.69 8.96
CA GLU A 73 17.19 7.26 10.24
C GLU A 73 17.10 5.75 10.43
N SER A 74 16.07 5.10 9.89
CA SER A 74 15.88 3.66 10.00
C SER A 74 15.18 3.06 8.79
N SER A 75 15.63 1.86 8.40
CA SER A 75 14.99 1.12 7.32
C SER A 75 13.64 0.56 7.79
N ALA A 76 12.72 0.33 6.84
CA ALA A 76 11.43 -0.29 7.13
C ALA A 76 11.54 -1.69 7.78
N ALA A 77 12.69 -2.37 7.69
CA ALA A 77 12.91 -3.63 8.40
C ALA A 77 13.21 -3.41 9.89
N VAL A 78 14.04 -2.40 10.20
CA VAL A 78 14.40 -2.03 11.58
C VAL A 78 13.19 -1.48 12.32
N LEU A 79 12.45 -0.56 11.70
CA LEU A 79 11.20 -0.04 12.26
C LEU A 79 10.14 -1.15 12.42
N ALA A 80 10.14 -2.18 11.57
CA ALA A 80 9.16 -3.24 11.71
C ALA A 80 9.46 -4.10 12.95
N ASP A 81 10.74 -4.37 13.20
CA ASP A 81 11.21 -5.11 14.39
C ASP A 81 10.91 -4.33 15.68
N GLU A 82 11.24 -3.03 15.72
CA GLU A 82 11.01 -2.14 16.88
C GLU A 82 9.53 -2.10 17.31
N TYR A 83 8.61 -2.06 16.34
CA TYR A 83 7.17 -2.04 16.60
C TYR A 83 6.53 -3.45 16.60
N GLY A 84 7.34 -4.50 16.48
CA GLY A 84 6.92 -5.91 16.51
C GLY A 84 5.91 -6.28 15.42
N VAL A 85 6.08 -5.75 14.22
CA VAL A 85 5.27 -6.07 13.03
C VAL A 85 6.15 -6.64 11.93
N SER A 86 5.54 -7.35 10.97
CA SER A 86 6.31 -7.80 9.81
C SER A 86 6.73 -6.61 8.94
N ALA A 87 7.92 -6.67 8.33
CA ALA A 87 8.38 -5.65 7.38
C ALA A 87 7.39 -5.44 6.22
N THR A 88 6.69 -6.50 5.80
CA THR A 88 5.62 -6.43 4.79
C THR A 88 4.42 -5.63 5.30
N THR A 89 4.02 -5.84 6.55
CA THR A 89 2.93 -5.06 7.20
C THR A 89 3.31 -3.60 7.29
N LEU A 90 4.52 -3.28 7.76
CA LEU A 90 4.96 -1.89 7.91
C LEU A 90 5.08 -1.19 6.56
N LYS A 91 5.64 -1.87 5.55
CA LYS A 91 5.66 -1.37 4.16
C LYS A 91 4.26 -1.06 3.67
N ARG A 92 3.29 -1.97 3.84
CA ARG A 92 1.92 -1.70 3.42
C ARG A 92 1.34 -0.46 4.12
N ARG A 93 1.58 -0.31 5.42
CA ARG A 93 1.14 0.86 6.19
C ARG A 93 1.81 2.16 5.75
N LEU A 94 3.12 2.15 5.48
CA LEU A 94 3.85 3.28 4.90
C LEU A 94 3.33 3.64 3.50
N GLN A 95 2.93 2.64 2.70
CA GLN A 95 2.30 2.87 1.40
C GLN A 95 0.91 3.48 1.55
N ASP A 96 0.09 2.92 2.45
CA ASP A 96 -1.26 3.41 2.75
C ASP A 96 -1.21 4.86 3.31
N ALA A 97 -0.17 5.19 4.08
CA ALA A 97 0.12 6.54 4.58
C ALA A 97 0.77 7.47 3.54
N GLY A 98 1.09 6.98 2.34
CA GLY A 98 1.68 7.77 1.26
C GLY A 98 3.20 7.98 1.30
N ALA A 99 3.89 7.53 2.36
CA ALA A 99 5.34 7.67 2.57
C ALA A 99 6.21 6.88 1.58
N MET A 100 5.64 5.90 0.86
CA MET A 100 6.31 5.19 -0.23
C MET A 100 5.77 5.58 -1.62
N SER A 101 5.01 6.67 -1.72
CA SER A 101 4.60 7.20 -3.02
C SER A 101 5.80 7.76 -3.79
N PRO A 102 5.77 7.78 -5.14
CA PRO A 102 6.81 8.43 -5.94
C PRO A 102 7.03 9.90 -5.54
N LEU A 103 5.98 10.56 -5.03
CA LEU A 103 6.06 11.92 -4.52
C LEU A 103 6.82 11.99 -3.20
N ALA A 104 6.57 11.08 -2.26
CA ALA A 104 7.28 11.03 -0.98
C ALA A 104 8.79 10.85 -1.19
N ARG A 105 9.20 10.00 -2.15
CA ARG A 105 10.62 9.83 -2.50
C ARG A 105 11.30 11.14 -2.89
N ILE A 106 10.65 11.96 -3.72
CA ILE A 106 11.22 13.23 -4.18
C ILE A 106 10.99 14.38 -3.20
N SER A 107 10.15 14.22 -2.18
CA SER A 107 9.88 15.23 -1.15
C SER A 107 10.89 15.18 0.01
N THR A 108 11.79 14.19 0.02
CA THR A 108 12.94 14.17 0.93
C THR A 108 13.91 15.30 0.62
N PRO A 109 14.69 15.81 1.61
CA PRO A 109 15.68 16.86 1.34
C PRO A 109 16.67 16.51 0.23
N GLN A 110 17.07 15.25 0.13
CA GLN A 110 17.95 14.76 -0.94
C GLN A 110 17.22 14.69 -2.29
N GLY A 111 15.98 14.20 -2.30
CA GLY A 111 15.14 14.11 -3.50
C GLY A 111 14.84 15.48 -4.09
N ILE A 112 14.50 16.46 -3.25
CA ILE A 112 14.25 17.85 -3.65
C ILE A 112 15.52 18.46 -4.26
N ARG A 113 16.68 18.28 -3.63
CA ARG A 113 17.96 18.76 -4.17
C ARG A 113 18.26 18.17 -5.54
N ALA A 114 18.09 16.87 -5.71
CA ALA A 114 18.28 16.20 -7.00
C ALA A 114 17.30 16.72 -8.07
N LEU A 115 16.02 16.87 -7.70
CA LEU A 115 14.97 17.39 -8.57
C LEU A 115 15.25 18.84 -9.00
N ALA A 116 15.66 19.69 -8.06
CA ALA A 116 16.03 21.08 -8.31
C ALA A 116 17.27 21.18 -9.21
N GLN A 117 18.28 20.35 -8.98
CA GLN A 117 19.48 20.30 -9.82
C GLN A 117 19.15 19.87 -11.26
N GLU A 118 18.32 18.84 -11.45
CA GLU A 118 17.90 18.43 -12.79
C GLU A 118 17.09 19.52 -13.49
N TYR A 119 16.19 20.18 -12.75
CA TYR A 119 15.45 21.33 -13.27
C TYR A 119 16.42 22.44 -13.72
N ASP A 120 17.36 22.84 -12.87
CA ASP A 120 18.38 23.87 -13.12
C ASP A 120 19.24 23.54 -14.35
N ASN A 121 19.62 22.27 -14.52
CA ASN A 121 20.36 21.75 -15.68
C ASN A 121 19.57 21.78 -17.01
N GLY A 122 18.30 22.20 -17.00
CA GLY A 122 17.50 22.38 -18.20
C GLY A 122 16.34 21.41 -18.34
N ALA A 123 16.16 20.46 -17.41
CA ALA A 123 15.03 19.53 -17.48
C ALA A 123 13.70 20.28 -17.41
N THR A 124 12.74 19.82 -18.19
CA THR A 124 11.37 20.34 -18.16
C THR A 124 10.57 19.65 -17.07
N LEU A 125 9.50 20.30 -16.59
CA LEU A 125 8.59 19.66 -15.65
C LEU A 125 7.94 18.38 -16.22
N ASP A 126 7.80 18.29 -17.55
CA ASP A 126 7.30 17.09 -18.24
C ASP A 126 8.32 15.94 -18.20
N SER A 127 9.60 16.21 -18.48
CA SER A 127 10.65 15.19 -18.37
C SER A 127 10.86 14.71 -16.93
N LEU A 128 10.76 15.62 -15.96
CA LEU A 128 10.82 15.25 -14.54
C LEU A 128 9.59 14.42 -14.12
N SER A 129 8.40 14.75 -14.63
CA SER A 129 7.19 13.98 -14.36
C SER A 129 7.29 12.56 -14.88
N ALA A 130 7.78 12.37 -16.11
CA ALA A 130 8.01 11.06 -16.69
C ALA A 130 9.07 10.25 -15.93
N ARG A 131 10.13 10.90 -15.44
CA ARG A 131 11.23 10.24 -14.75
C ARG A 131 10.88 9.83 -13.32
N TYR A 132 10.29 10.73 -12.56
CA TYR A 132 10.06 10.53 -11.14
C TYR A 132 8.67 9.95 -10.84
N GLY A 133 7.69 10.15 -11.73
CA GLY A 133 6.34 9.63 -11.62
C GLY A 133 5.26 10.66 -11.23
N PRO A 134 5.49 11.60 -10.29
CA PRO A 134 4.47 12.59 -9.95
C PRO A 134 4.12 13.51 -11.11
N SER A 135 2.86 13.97 -11.14
CA SER A 135 2.39 14.90 -12.17
C SER A 135 3.21 16.20 -12.20
N ARG A 136 3.28 16.82 -13.39
CA ARG A 136 3.86 18.15 -13.61
C ARG A 136 3.46 19.19 -12.56
N LEU A 137 2.19 19.23 -12.15
CA LEU A 137 1.68 20.19 -11.17
C LEU A 137 2.25 19.95 -9.77
N LYS A 138 2.37 18.67 -9.36
CA LYS A 138 2.99 18.28 -8.08
C LYS A 138 4.47 18.64 -8.04
N ILE A 139 5.20 18.35 -9.11
CA ILE A 139 6.63 18.72 -9.24
C ILE A 139 6.80 20.24 -9.20
N LYS A 140 5.94 20.99 -9.90
CA LYS A 140 5.95 22.46 -9.87
C LYS A 140 5.79 22.99 -8.44
N ARG A 141 4.74 22.53 -7.73
CA ARG A 141 4.48 22.96 -6.33
C ARG A 141 5.65 22.62 -5.42
N LEU A 142 6.17 21.40 -5.53
CA LEU A 142 7.31 20.95 -4.72
C LEU A 142 8.54 21.82 -4.94
N LEU A 143 8.84 22.19 -6.19
CA LEU A 143 9.94 23.11 -6.51
C LEU A 143 9.68 24.53 -5.96
N GLU A 144 8.47 25.06 -6.13
CA GLU A 144 8.08 26.39 -5.63
C GLU A 144 8.13 26.49 -4.09
N GLU A 145 7.60 25.48 -3.39
CA GLU A 145 7.63 25.37 -1.92
C GLU A 145 9.05 25.30 -1.37
N ASN A 146 10.01 24.82 -2.18
CA ASN A 146 11.43 24.74 -1.85
C ASN A 146 12.25 25.90 -2.45
N GLY A 147 11.59 26.99 -2.85
CA GLY A 147 12.25 28.24 -3.27
C GLY A 147 12.84 28.21 -4.68
N VAL A 148 12.58 27.18 -5.48
CA VAL A 148 13.03 27.12 -6.88
C VAL A 148 12.11 27.97 -7.74
N THR A 149 12.66 29.01 -8.35
CA THR A 149 11.90 29.89 -9.24
C THR A 149 11.59 29.17 -10.55
N ILE A 150 10.30 28.91 -10.79
CA ILE A 150 9.85 28.26 -12.01
C ILE A 150 10.09 29.20 -13.20
N ARG A 151 10.89 28.73 -14.16
CA ARG A 151 11.10 29.44 -15.43
C ARG A 151 9.74 29.75 -16.04
N ARG A 152 9.47 31.03 -16.27
CA ARG A 152 8.28 31.43 -17.03
C ARG A 152 8.30 30.65 -18.33
N ARG A 153 7.20 29.95 -18.61
CA ARG A 153 7.02 29.25 -19.88
C ARG A 153 7.26 30.30 -20.96
N GLY A 154 8.37 30.20 -21.68
CA GLY A 154 8.51 30.92 -22.93
C GLY A 154 7.27 30.60 -23.73
N SER A 155 6.54 31.63 -24.16
CA SER A 155 5.50 31.48 -25.15
C SER A 155 6.04 30.55 -26.23
N ARG A 156 5.23 29.61 -26.70
CA ARG A 156 5.47 28.98 -27.99
C ARG A 156 5.36 30.08 -29.05
N SER A 157 6.41 30.88 -29.22
CA SER A 157 6.67 31.66 -30.41
C SER A 157 7.69 30.86 -31.21
N GLY A 158 7.21 30.24 -32.29
CA GLY A 158 8.06 29.71 -33.35
C GLY A 158 7.98 28.20 -33.57
N ARG A 159 6.97 27.77 -34.33
CA ARG A 159 7.26 27.10 -35.62
C ARG A 159 6.05 27.16 -36.55
N SER A 160 6.21 27.98 -37.57
CA SER A 160 5.45 28.05 -38.82
C SER A 160 5.48 26.72 -39.57
N ARG A 161 4.37 26.39 -40.23
CA ARG A 161 4.29 26.16 -41.67
C ARG A 161 2.87 26.40 -42.13
#